data_AF-A0A924F866-F1
#
_entry.id   AF-A0A924F866-F1
#
_cell.length_a   1.000
_cell.length_b   1.000
_cell.length_c   1.000
_cell.angle_alpha   90.00
_cell.angle_beta   90.00
_cell.angle_gamma   90.00
#
_symmetry.space_group_name_H-M   'P 1'
#
loop_
_entity.id
_entity.type
_entity.pdbx_description
1 polymer ?
#
loop_
_entity_poly.entity_id
_entity_poly.type
_entity_poly.pdbx_seq_one_letter_code
_entity_poly.pdbx_strand_id
1 'polypeptide(L)' 'MGLIKTALIGAAVYGAIKYITKKDQLTGRSIVDDLKDKTPEWIDKAKGYKQDLESRYTNFANEYPE' A
#
# COMPACT_ATOMS: atom_id res chain seq x y z
N MET A 1 7.61 5.91 20.97
CA MET A 1 6.64 6.52 20.06
C MET A 1 6.17 5.46 19.07
N GLY A 2 4.94 4.93 19.12
CA GLY A 2 4.57 3.91 18.13
C GLY A 2 3.11 3.48 18.05
N LEU A 3 2.44 3.23 19.19
CA LEU A 3 1.13 2.57 19.20
C LEU A 3 0.04 3.31 18.40
N ILE A 4 -0.01 4.65 18.46
CA ILE A 4 -1.00 5.44 17.72
C ILE A 4 -0.78 5.32 16.20
N LYS A 5 0.48 5.32 15.74
CA LYS A 5 0.82 5.18 14.32
C LYS A 5 0.45 3.79 13.80
N THR A 6 0.74 2.76 14.59
CA THR A 6 0.37 1.37 14.27
C THR A 6 -1.14 1.17 14.30
N ALA A 7 -1.86 1.80 15.24
CA ALA A 7 -3.32 1.75 15.31
C ALA A 7 -3.99 2.48 14.14
N LEU A 8 -3.44 3.63 13.70
CA LEU A 8 -3.91 4.35 12.51
C LEU A 8 -3.73 3.52 11.23
N ILE A 9 -2.56 2.90 11.06
CA ILE A 9 -2.30 1.99 9.94
C ILE A 9 -3.25 0.79 10.02
N GLY A 10 -3.41 0.20 11.20
CA GLY A 10 -4.34 -0.91 11.43
C GLY A 10 -5.78 -0.55 11.11
N ALA A 11 -6.24 0.65 11.50
CA ALA A 11 -7.58 1.14 11.19
C ALA A 11 -7.77 1.41 9.69
N ALA A 12 -6.77 1.98 9.01
CA ALA A 12 -6.80 2.21 7.58
C ALA A 12 -6.84 0.89 6.79
N VAL A 13 -6.00 -0.08 7.16
CA VAL A 13 -5.99 -1.43 6.58
C VAL A 13 -7.32 -2.13 6.84
N TYR A 14 -7.83 -2.09 8.07
CA TYR A 14 -9.13 -2.67 8.42
C TYR A 14 -10.28 -2.00 7.65
N GLY A 15 -10.24 -0.68 7.48
CA GLY A 15 -11.23 0.06 6.69
C GLY A 15 -11.18 -0.29 5.21
N ALA A 16 -9.99 -0.38 4.63
CA ALA A 16 -9.79 -0.81 3.24
C ALA A 16 -10.28 -2.25 3.03
N ILE A 17 -9.85 -3.19 3.88
CA ILE A 17 -10.32 -4.57 3.85
C ILE A 17 -11.84 -4.60 4.02
N LYS A 18 -12.40 -3.93 5.04
CA LYS A 18 -13.85 -3.91 5.27
C LYS A 18 -14.63 -3.32 4.12
N TYR A 19 -14.08 -2.34 3.39
CA TYR A 19 -14.71 -1.73 2.22
C TYR A 19 -14.63 -2.63 0.99
N ILE A 20 -13.46 -3.21 0.71
CA ILE A 20 -13.22 -4.14 -0.41
C ILE A 20 -13.95 -5.48 -0.19
N THR A 21 -14.04 -5.95 1.05
CA THR A 21 -14.67 -7.23 1.45
C THR A 21 -16.15 -7.04 1.78
N LYS A 22 -16.66 -5.81 1.86
CA LYS A 22 -18.12 -5.58 1.89
C LYS A 22 -18.62 -6.14 0.55
N LYS A 23 -19.28 -7.30 0.61
CA LYS A 23 -19.79 -7.99 -0.57
C LYS A 23 -20.66 -7.03 -1.36
N ASP A 24 -20.06 -6.46 -2.39
CA ASP A 24 -20.83 -5.82 -3.43
C ASP A 24 -21.55 -6.94 -4.19
N GLN A 25 -22.87 -6.85 -4.24
CA GLN A 25 -23.69 -7.76 -5.04
C GLN A 25 -23.40 -7.60 -6.55
N LEU A 26 -22.56 -6.64 -6.96
CA LEU A 26 -22.25 -6.32 -8.36
C LEU A 26 -21.21 -7.23 -9.03
N THR A 27 -20.25 -7.80 -8.31
CA THR A 27 -19.11 -8.50 -8.95
C THR A 27 -18.86 -9.88 -8.36
N GLY A 28 -19.82 -10.79 -8.50
CA GLY A 28 -19.61 -12.22 -8.31
C GLY A 28 -18.52 -12.88 -9.22
N ARG A 29 -17.56 -12.09 -9.74
CA ARG A 29 -16.40 -12.51 -10.54
C ARG A 29 -15.19 -11.59 -10.32
N SER A 30 -14.06 -12.23 -9.98
CA SER A 30 -12.66 -12.00 -10.38
C SER A 30 -11.93 -10.64 -10.30
N ILE A 31 -12.30 -9.62 -9.50
CA ILE A 31 -11.31 -8.54 -9.22
C ILE A 31 -10.13 -9.08 -8.40
N VAL A 32 -10.40 -10.02 -7.48
CA VAL A 32 -9.34 -10.70 -6.72
C VAL A 32 -8.50 -11.61 -7.62
N ASP A 33 -9.08 -12.27 -8.62
CA ASP A 33 -8.33 -13.09 -9.60
C ASP A 33 -7.53 -12.21 -10.57
N ASP A 34 -8.08 -11.11 -11.10
CA ASP A 34 -7.32 -10.16 -11.94
C ASP A 34 -6.19 -9.47 -11.15
N LEU A 35 -6.42 -9.19 -9.86
CA LEU A 35 -5.39 -8.70 -8.94
C LEU A 35 -4.33 -9.78 -8.66
N LYS A 36 -4.76 -11.05 -8.57
CA LYS A 36 -3.88 -12.21 -8.35
C LYS A 36 -3.02 -12.50 -9.57
N ASP A 37 -3.57 -12.42 -10.78
CA ASP A 37 -2.83 -12.54 -12.04
C ASP A 37 -1.88 -11.36 -12.28
N LYS A 38 -2.27 -10.14 -11.90
CA LYS A 38 -1.39 -8.96 -11.95
C LYS A 38 -0.53 -8.76 -10.70
N THR A 39 -0.58 -9.67 -9.72
CA THR A 39 0.18 -9.55 -8.46
C THR A 39 1.66 -9.27 -8.65
N PRO A 40 2.41 -9.95 -9.54
CA PRO A 40 3.82 -9.63 -9.73
C PRO A 40 4.03 -8.19 -10.20
N GLU A 41 3.22 -7.72 -11.14
CA GLU A 41 3.33 -6.36 -11.70
C GLU A 41 3.00 -5.28 -10.65
N TRP A 42 2.07 -5.56 -9.73
CA TRP A 42 1.71 -4.64 -8.65
C TRP A 42 2.77 -4.59 -7.56
N ILE A 43 3.38 -5.74 -7.25
CA ILE A 43 4.53 -5.82 -6.34
C ILE A 43 5.72 -5.06 -6.93
N ASP A 44 6.00 -5.21 -8.22
CA ASP A 44 7.09 -4.51 -8.90
C ASP A 44 6.85 -3.00 -8.96
N LYS A 45 5.63 -2.56 -9.28
CA LYS A 45 5.27 -1.13 -9.19
C LYS A 45 5.39 -0.59 -7.77
N ALA A 46 4.91 -1.33 -6.77
CA ALA A 46 5.01 -0.92 -5.37
C ALA A 46 6.47 -0.83 -4.91
N LYS A 47 7.33 -1.78 -5.31
CA LYS A 47 8.77 -1.73 -5.06
C LYS A 47 9.42 -0.54 -5.72
N GLY A 48 9.14 -0.28 -7.00
CA GLY A 48 9.66 0.88 -7.71
C GLY A 48 9.28 2.21 -7.05
N TYR A 49 8.01 2.36 -6.67
CA TYR A 49 7.54 3.55 -5.93
C TYR A 49 8.21 3.69 -4.57
N LYS A 50 8.35 2.60 -3.82
CA LYS A 50 9.06 2.63 -2.53
C LYS A 50 10.52 3.05 -2.71
N GLN A 51 11.19 2.50 -3.71
CA GLN A 51 12.59 2.76 -4.00
C GLN A 51 12.82 4.21 -4.48
N ASP A 52 11.87 4.78 -5.22
CA ASP A 52 11.87 6.20 -5.61
C ASP A 52 11.64 7.09 -4.39
N LEU A 53 10.65 6.79 -3.54
CA LEU A 53 10.42 7.53 -2.30
C LEU A 53 11.61 7.44 -1.34
N GLU A 54 12.24 6.27 -1.22
CA GLU A 54 13.42 6.06 -0.40
C GLU A 54 14.61 6.83 -0.98
N SER A 55 14.83 6.76 -2.29
CA SER A 55 15.87 7.57 -2.96
C SER A 55 15.64 9.05 -2.75
N ARG A 56 14.41 9.55 -2.91
CA ARG A 56 14.08 10.96 -2.66
C ARG A 56 14.27 11.32 -1.20
N TYR A 57 13.81 10.48 -0.27
CA TYR A 57 14.01 10.69 1.16
C TYR A 57 15.49 10.72 1.55
N THR A 58 16.30 9.79 1.04
CA THR A 58 17.75 9.74 1.25
C THR A 58 18.45 10.94 0.63
N ASN A 59 18.06 11.39 -0.57
CA ASN A 59 18.61 12.61 -1.17
C ASN A 59 18.22 13.84 -0.34
N PHE A 60 16.96 13.98 0.06
CA PHE A 60 16.51 15.05 0.95
C PHE A 60 17.23 15.02 2.32
N ALA A 61 17.48 13.85 2.88
CA ALA A 61 18.20 13.70 4.15
C ALA A 61 19.69 14.03 4.03
N ASN A 62 20.32 13.78 2.88
CA ASN A 62 21.72 14.13 2.64
C ASN A 62 21.93 15.59 2.18
N GLU A 63 20.91 16.24 1.60
CA GLU A 63 20.97 17.64 1.12
C GLU A 63 20.95 18.66 2.28
N TYR A 64 20.63 18.24 3.51
CA TYR A 64 20.80 19.04 4.73
C TYR A 64 21.96 18.47 5.56
N PRO A 65 23.22 18.86 5.28
CA PRO A 65 24.30 18.64 6.23
C PRO A 65 24.01 19.50 7.47
N GLU A 66 23.79 18.83 8.60
CA GLU A 66 23.80 19.43 9.93
C GLU A 66 25.13 20.15 10.24
#